data_AF-A0A963AMK8-F1
#
_entry.id   AF-A0A963AMK8-F1
#
_cell.length_a   1.000
_cell.length_b   1.000
_cell.length_c   1.000
_cell.angle_alpha   90.00
_cell.angle_beta   90.00
_cell.angle_gamma   90.00
#
_symmetry.space_group_name_H-M   'P 1'
#
loop_
_entity.id
_entity.type
_entity.pdbx_description
1 polymer ?
#
loop_
_entity_poly.entity_id
_entity_poly.type
_entity_poly.pdbx_seq_one_letter_code
_entity_poly.pdbx_strand_id
1 'polypeptide(L)' 'MFKFLHAADIHLDSALHGLERYEGAPVAEIRSATRRAFDNLIELAIEEEVAFLLLAGDLYDGDWKDYNTGLYFIGR' A
#
# COMPACT_ATOMS: atom_id res chain seq x y z
N MET A 1 -1.42 21.97 17.00
CA MET A 1 -1.66 22.45 15.63
C MET A 1 -2.47 21.37 14.92
N PHE A 2 -3.49 21.71 14.14
CA PHE A 2 -4.30 20.71 13.43
C PHE A 2 -3.52 20.14 12.24
N LYS A 3 -3.40 18.81 12.14
CA LYS A 3 -2.73 18.08 11.05
C LYS A 3 -3.62 16.92 10.60
N PHE A 4 -3.63 16.64 9.30
CA PHE A 4 -4.21 15.44 8.71
C PHE A 4 -3.33 15.02 7.52
N LEU A 5 -3.35 13.72 7.19
CA LEU A 5 -2.70 13.20 5.99
C LEU A 5 -3.74 12.91 4.92
N HIS A 6 -3.36 13.14 3.67
CA HIS A 6 -4.14 12.80 2.49
C HIS A 6 -3.29 11.93 1.58
N ALA A 7 -3.80 10.76 1.19
CA ALA A 7 -3.14 9.83 0.28
C ALA A 7 -4.15 9.22 -0.70
N ALA A 8 -3.66 8.74 -1.85
CA ALA A 8 -4.41 8.03 -2.88
C ALA A 8 -3.45 7.11 -3.66
N ASP A 9 -3.98 6.30 -4.57
CA ASP A 9 -3.20 5.53 -5.56
C ASP A 9 -2.19 4.55 -4.92
N ILE A 10 -2.60 3.89 -3.84
CA ILE A 10 -1.75 2.93 -3.12
C ILE A 10 -1.62 1.63 -3.93
N HIS A 11 -2.69 1.21 -4.61
CA HIS A 11 -2.73 0.00 -5.43
C HIS A 11 -2.15 -1.22 -4.70
N LEU A 12 -2.73 -1.56 -3.53
CA LEU A 12 -2.29 -2.69 -2.71
C LEU A 12 -2.19 -3.97 -3.55
N ASP A 13 -1.06 -4.67 -3.40
CA ASP A 13 -0.71 -5.89 -4.12
C ASP A 13 -0.71 -5.80 -5.65
N SER A 14 -0.66 -4.58 -6.21
CA SER A 14 -0.47 -4.40 -7.65
C SER A 14 0.77 -5.15 -8.10
N ALA A 15 0.56 -6.02 -9.08
CA ALA A 15 1.63 -6.79 -9.67
C ALA A 15 2.35 -5.88 -10.67
N LEU A 16 3.61 -5.53 -10.36
CA LEU A 16 4.55 -4.88 -11.28
C LEU A 16 4.94 -5.83 -12.44
N HIS A 17 3.95 -6.11 -13.28
CA HIS A 17 4.03 -7.04 -14.39
C HIS A 17 5.15 -6.65 -15.36
N GLY A 18 5.91 -7.65 -15.81
CA GLY A 18 7.02 -7.46 -16.73
C GLY A 18 8.39 -7.29 -16.08
N LEU A 19 8.46 -6.97 -14.77
CA LEU A 19 9.75 -6.86 -14.10
C LEU A 19 10.43 -8.23 -13.89
N GLU A 20 9.63 -9.28 -13.72
CA GLU A 20 10.08 -10.68 -13.65
C GLU A 20 10.82 -11.17 -14.91
N ARG A 21 10.76 -10.41 -16.01
CA ARG A 21 11.48 -10.72 -17.26
C ARG A 21 12.95 -10.33 -17.22
N TYR A 22 13.38 -9.54 -16.24
CA TYR A 22 14.76 -9.08 -16.10
C TYR A 22 15.53 -9.98 -15.13
N GLU A 23 16.65 -10.52 -15.60
CA GLU A 23 17.55 -11.32 -14.76
C GLU A 23 18.06 -10.47 -13.57
N GLY A 24 17.96 -11.02 -12.36
CA GLY A 24 18.35 -10.33 -11.13
C GLY A 24 17.32 -9.34 -10.56
N ALA A 25 16.12 -9.22 -11.15
CA ALA A 25 15.09 -8.36 -10.58
C ALA A 25 14.65 -8.82 -9.18
N PRO A 26 14.47 -7.90 -8.20
CA PRO A 26 14.08 -8.24 -6.83
C PRO A 26 12.56 -8.46 -6.74
N VAL A 27 12.06 -9.46 -7.46
CA VAL A 27 10.62 -9.74 -7.61
C VAL A 27 9.94 -9.93 -6.24
N ALA A 28 10.60 -10.60 -5.30
CA ALA A 28 10.05 -10.84 -3.96
C ALA A 28 9.88 -9.56 -3.15
N GLU A 29 10.88 -8.66 -3.18
CA GLU A 29 10.81 -7.37 -2.49
C GLU A 29 9.73 -6.48 -3.10
N ILE A 30 9.60 -6.53 -4.42
CA ILE A 30 8.66 -5.69 -5.16
C ILE A 30 7.22 -6.15 -4.97
N ARG A 31 6.98 -7.46 -4.88
CA ARG A 31 5.66 -8.03 -4.53
C ARG A 31 5.12 -7.53 -3.19
N SER A 32 5.99 -7.11 -2.28
CA SER A 32 5.61 -6.62 -0.95
C SER A 32 5.80 -5.11 -0.80
N ALA A 33 6.18 -4.40 -1.86
CA ALA A 33 6.51 -2.97 -1.81
C ALA A 33 5.29 -2.10 -1.49
N THR A 34 4.13 -2.36 -2.12
CA THR A 34 2.90 -1.59 -1.90
C THR A 34 2.37 -1.78 -0.48
N ARG A 35 2.47 -2.99 0.07
CA ARG A 35 2.16 -3.27 1.49
C ARG A 35 3.07 -2.47 2.42
N ARG A 36 4.40 -2.57 2.25
CA ARG A 36 5.35 -1.79 3.06
C ARG A 36 5.13 -0.29 2.96
N ALA A 37 4.85 0.23 1.77
CA ALA A 37 4.54 1.65 1.58
C ALA A 37 3.29 2.06 2.36
N PHE A 38 2.26 1.21 2.39
CA PHE A 38 1.05 1.43 3.18
C PHE A 38 1.32 1.36 4.68
N ASP A 39 2.08 0.37 5.15
CA ASP A 39 2.49 0.28 6.56
C ASP A 39 3.25 1.55 7.00
N ASN A 40 4.21 2.01 6.18
CA ASN A 40 4.97 3.24 6.45
C ASN A 40 4.08 4.50 6.48
N LEU A 41 3.05 4.57 5.62
CA LEU A 41 2.08 5.67 5.63
C LEU A 41 1.30 5.71 6.95
N ILE A 42 0.91 4.54 7.46
CA ILE A 42 0.20 4.41 8.75
C ILE A 42 1.12 4.77 9.91
N GLU A 43 2.36 4.27 9.91
CA GLU A 43 3.38 4.63 10.92
C GLU A 43 3.60 6.14 10.94
N LEU A 44 3.78 6.77 9.77
CA LEU A 44 3.92 8.22 9.67
C LEU A 44 2.71 8.97 10.23
N ALA A 45 1.48 8.49 9.95
CA ALA A 45 0.27 9.12 10.48
C ALA A 45 0.23 9.07 12.03
N ILE A 46 0.66 7.96 12.61
CA ILE A 46 0.74 7.77 14.06
C ILE A 46 1.84 8.65 14.66
N GLU A 47 3.05 8.62 14.09
CA GLU A 47 4.20 9.41 14.56
C GLU A 47 3.91 10.91 14.52
N GLU A 48 3.21 11.37 13.48
CA GLU A 48 2.81 12.77 13.34
C GLU A 48 1.58 13.15 14.18
N GLU A 49 0.98 12.22 14.93
CA GLU A 49 -0.23 12.45 15.74
C GLU A 49 -1.33 13.18 14.94
N VAL A 50 -1.56 12.73 13.70
CA VAL A 50 -2.54 13.38 12.83
C VAL A 50 -3.96 13.11 13.30
N ALA A 51 -4.87 14.06 13.09
CA ALA A 51 -6.27 13.92 13.49
C ALA A 51 -6.97 12.79 12.72
N PHE A 52 -6.61 12.60 11.44
CA PHE A 52 -7.06 11.50 10.60
C PHE A 52 -6.16 11.35 9.35
N LEU A 53 -6.27 10.18 8.71
CA LEU A 53 -5.80 9.90 7.37
C LEU A 53 -7.00 9.84 6.42
N LEU A 54 -6.95 10.63 5.35
CA LEU A 54 -7.91 10.58 4.25
C LEU A 54 -7.31 9.77 3.10
N LEU A 55 -7.90 8.60 2.82
CA LEU A 55 -7.61 7.79 1.64
C LEU A 55 -8.61 8.16 0.53
N ALA A 56 -8.14 8.83 -0.52
CA ALA A 56 -8.99 9.49 -1.52
C ALA A 56 -9.26 8.67 -2.79
N GLY A 57 -8.78 7.43 -2.87
CA GLY A 57 -9.06 6.54 -4.00
C GLY A 57 -7.96 5.52 -4.26
N ASP A 58 -8.24 4.59 -5.18
CA ASP A 58 -7.29 3.65 -5.77
C ASP A 58 -6.44 2.89 -4.75
N LEU A 59 -7.11 2.43 -3.69
CA LEU A 59 -6.52 1.57 -2.66
C LEU A 59 -6.19 0.17 -3.20
N TYR A 60 -7.03 -0.35 -4.11
CA TYR A 60 -6.89 -1.69 -4.69
C TYR A 60 -6.58 -1.60 -6.18
N ASP A 61 -5.93 -2.63 -6.72
CA ASP A 61 -5.64 -2.74 -8.14
C ASP A 61 -6.49 -3.84 -8.80
N GLY A 62 -7.55 -3.41 -9.50
CA GLY A 62 -8.45 -4.29 -10.23
C GLY A 62 -9.21 -5.30 -9.37
N ASP A 63 -9.57 -6.43 -10.00
CA ASP A 63 -10.29 -7.52 -9.34
C ASP A 63 -9.38 -8.31 -8.39
N TRP A 64 -9.93 -8.69 -7.24
CA TRP A 64 -9.22 -9.47 -6.25
C TRP A 64 -9.00 -10.91 -6.72
N LYS A 65 -7.73 -11.34 -6.79
CA LYS A 65 -7.37 -12.75 -7.08
C LYS A 65 -7.76 -13.68 -5.92
N ASP A 66 -7.67 -13.18 -4.70
CA ASP A 66 -8.08 -13.82 -3.46
C ASP A 66 -8.37 -12.76 -2.38
N TYR A 67 -8.70 -13.20 -1.16
CA TYR A 67 -9.05 -12.31 -0.05
C TYR A 67 -7.85 -11.75 0.74
N ASN A 68 -6.60 -12.12 0.41
CA ASN A 68 -5.44 -11.76 1.22
C ASN A 68 -5.19 -10.25 1.28
N THR A 69 -5.47 -9.52 0.20
CA THR A 69 -5.32 -8.06 0.15
C THR A 69 -6.29 -7.38 1.10
N GLY A 70 -7.56 -7.82 1.11
CA GLY A 70 -8.56 -7.34 2.04
C GLY A 70 -8.25 -7.70 3.50
N LEU A 71 -7.85 -8.95 3.76
CA LEU A 71 -7.44 -9.41 5.10
C LEU A 71 -6.24 -8.64 5.65
N TYR A 72 -5.29 -8.29 4.78
CA TYR A 72 -4.17 -7.43 5.13
C TYR A 72 -4.65 -6.03 5.52
N PHE A 73 -5.49 -5.40 4.67
CA PHE A 73 -5.97 -4.04 4.90
C PHE A 73 -6.75 -3.89 6.22
N ILE A 74 -7.64 -4.83 6.54
CA ILE A 74 -8.42 -4.77 7.80
C ILE A 74 -7.58 -5.04 9.07
N GLY A 75 -6.37 -5.59 8.91
CA GLY A 75 -5.46 -5.90 10.00
C GLY A 75 -4.44 -4.79 10.26
N ARG A 76 -4.71 -3.57 9.79
CA ARG A 76 -3.89 -2.37 10.01
C ARG A 76 -4.59 -1.41 10.97
#